data_AF-A0A357NBP9-F1
#
_entry.id   AF-A0A357NBP9-F1
#
_cell.length_a   1.000
_cell.length_b   1.000
_cell.length_c   1.000
_cell.angle_alpha   90.00
_cell.angle_beta   90.00
_cell.angle_gamma   90.00
#
_symmetry.space_group_name_H-M   'P 1'
#
loop_
_entity.id
_entity.type
_entity.pdbx_description
1 polymer ?
#
loop_
_entity_poly.entity_id
_entity_poly.type
_entity_poly.pdbx_seq_one_letter_code
_entity_poly.pdbx_strand_id
1 'polypeptide(L)'
;TAENFFRQQGIQMEIIKLNGSIELAPIVGLSELIVDLVETGRTLKENNLQEIARINTSTARLIANRVSFKMKFSRINSLVEGLRKMLKNGE
;
A
#
# COMPACT_ATOMS: atom_id res chain seq x y z
N THR A 1 9.38 -2.02 4.46
CA THR A 1 9.52 -2.85 3.25
C THR A 1 9.37 -4.31 3.66
N ALA A 2 9.04 -5.22 2.73
CA ALA A 2 9.01 -6.66 3.02
C ALA A 2 10.33 -7.12 3.65
N GLU A 3 11.46 -6.73 3.07
CA GLU A 3 12.79 -7.03 3.58
C GLU A 3 12.99 -6.63 5.05
N ASN A 4 12.62 -5.41 5.43
CA ASN A 4 12.77 -4.95 6.82
C ASN A 4 11.86 -5.72 7.78
N PHE A 5 10.63 -6.08 7.34
CA PHE A 5 9.68 -6.81 8.17
C PHE A 5 10.20 -8.19 8.56
N PHE A 6 10.73 -8.95 7.60
CA PHE A 6 11.29 -10.28 7.87
C PHE A 6 12.66 -10.21 8.56
N ARG A 7 13.50 -9.23 8.20
CA ARG A 7 14.80 -9.01 8.87
C ARG A 7 14.63 -8.73 10.36
N GLN A 8 13.62 -7.95 10.76
CA GLN A 8 13.32 -7.68 12.18
C GLN A 8 12.89 -8.93 12.95
N GLN A 9 12.40 -9.95 12.25
CA GLN A 9 12.00 -11.24 12.83
C GLN A 9 13.12 -12.29 12.77
N GLY A 10 14.29 -11.95 12.25
CA GLY A 10 15.39 -12.89 12.07
C GLY A 10 15.15 -13.93 10.96
N ILE A 11 14.18 -13.68 10.07
CA ILE A 11 13.83 -14.58 8.98
C ILE A 11 14.62 -14.18 7.73
N GLN A 12 15.44 -15.09 7.21
CA GLN A 12 16.12 -14.91 5.93
C GLN A 12 15.13 -15.18 4.78
N MET A 13 15.06 -14.28 3.81
CA MET A 13 14.16 -14.36 2.67
C MET A 13 14.88 -14.10 1.36
N GLU A 14 14.46 -14.78 0.30
CA GLU A 14 14.76 -14.38 -1.07
C GLU A 14 13.61 -13.52 -1.61
N ILE A 15 13.91 -12.35 -2.17
CA ILE A 15 12.90 -11.40 -2.65
C ILE A 15 12.84 -11.40 -4.16
N ILE A 16 11.73 -11.88 -4.70
CA ILE A 16 11.40 -11.81 -6.13
C ILE A 16 10.49 -10.60 -6.34
N LYS A 17 10.96 -9.60 -7.07
CA LYS A 17 10.13 -8.43 -7.41
C LYS A 17 9.24 -8.74 -8.61
N LEU A 18 7.93 -8.58 -8.43
CA LEU A 18 6.93 -8.70 -9.47
C LEU A 18 6.22 -7.36 -9.67
N ASN A 19 5.80 -7.07 -10.90
CA ASN A 19 5.15 -5.80 -11.26
C ASN A 19 3.61 -5.94 -11.39
N GLY A 20 3.06 -7.15 -11.21
CA GLY A 20 1.64 -7.43 -11.30
C GLY A 20 1.34 -8.93 -11.18
N SER A 21 0.06 -9.28 -11.04
CA SER A 21 -0.44 -10.65 -10.85
C SER A 21 0.31 -11.41 -9.74
N ILE A 22 0.48 -10.74 -8.61
CA ILE A 22 1.29 -11.25 -7.49
C ILE A 22 0.67 -12.55 -6.95
N GLU A 23 -0.65 -12.66 -6.98
CA GLU A 23 -1.44 -13.82 -6.53
C GLU A 23 -1.15 -15.09 -7.34
N LEU A 24 -0.60 -14.97 -8.55
CA LEU A 24 -0.22 -16.12 -9.37
C LEU A 24 1.07 -16.77 -8.89
N ALA A 25 1.96 -16.03 -8.22
CA ALA A 25 3.29 -16.52 -7.86
C ALA A 25 3.25 -17.79 -6.96
N PRO A 26 2.37 -17.89 -5.95
CA PRO A 26 2.17 -19.15 -5.23
C PRO A 26 1.58 -20.27 -6.09
N ILE A 27 0.63 -19.96 -6.97
CA ILE A 27 -0.08 -20.95 -7.79
C ILE A 27 0.88 -21.67 -8.75
N VAL A 28 1.86 -20.96 -9.32
CA VAL A 28 2.86 -21.55 -10.22
C VAL A 28 4.13 -22.04 -9.52
N GLY A 29 4.18 -21.97 -8.18
CA GLY A 29 5.33 -22.41 -7.39
C GLY A 29 6.55 -21.48 -7.43
N LEU A 30 6.36 -20.21 -7.80
CA LEU A 30 7.43 -19.20 -7.83
C LEU A 30 7.78 -18.69 -6.42
N SER A 31 6.81 -18.67 -5.50
CA SER A 31 6.99 -18.16 -4.14
C SER A 31 6.06 -18.86 -3.16
N GLU A 32 6.51 -19.09 -1.93
CA GLU A 32 5.65 -19.62 -0.86
C GLU A 32 4.75 -18.54 -0.26
N LEU A 33 5.20 -17.28 -0.29
CA LEU A 33 4.55 -16.13 0.32
C LEU A 33 4.53 -14.95 -0.63
N ILE A 34 3.48 -14.14 -0.53
CA ILE A 34 3.40 -12.85 -1.22
C ILE A 34 3.25 -11.71 -0.22
N VAL A 35 3.72 -10.54 -0.61
CA VAL A 35 3.50 -9.28 0.11
C VAL A 35 2.80 -8.33 -0.83
N ASP A 36 1.55 -8.03 -0.53
CA ASP A 36 0.71 -7.15 -1.36
C ASP A 36 -0.22 -6.27 -0.52
N LEU A 37 -0.79 -5.24 -1.15
CA LEU A 37 -1.83 -4.40 -0.56
C LEU A 37 -3.17 -5.09 -0.63
N VAL A 38 -3.85 -5.18 0.52
CA VAL A 38 -5.15 -5.84 0.64
C VAL A 38 -6.12 -4.95 1.41
N GLU A 39 -7.40 -4.96 1.02
CA GLU A 39 -8.47 -4.19 1.68
C GLU A 39 -9.45 -5.12 2.41
N THR A 40 -10.37 -5.75 1.68
CA THR A 40 -11.40 -6.66 2.26
C THR A 40 -10.95 -8.12 2.31
N GLY A 41 -9.79 -8.45 1.74
CA GLY A 41 -9.28 -9.82 1.61
C GLY A 41 -10.05 -10.68 0.61
N ARG A 42 -10.99 -10.13 -0.16
CA ARG A 42 -11.77 -10.87 -1.17
C ARG A 42 -10.88 -11.52 -2.24
N THR A 43 -9.96 -10.75 -2.81
CA THR A 43 -9.01 -11.23 -3.83
C THR A 43 -8.14 -12.38 -3.33
N LEU A 44 -7.73 -12.34 -2.06
CA LEU A 44 -6.97 -13.44 -1.46
C LEU A 44 -7.79 -14.72 -1.44
N LYS A 45 -9.05 -14.65 -0.96
CA LYS A 45 -9.93 -15.82 -0.89
C LYS A 45 -10.22 -16.44 -2.25
N GLU A 46 -10.44 -15.60 -3.27
CA GLU A 46 -10.68 -16.06 -4.65
C GLU A 46 -9.46 -16.81 -5.23
N ASN A 47 -8.25 -16.55 -4.71
CA ASN A 47 -7.01 -17.23 -5.09
C ASN A 47 -6.52 -18.27 -4.06
N ASN A 48 -7.38 -18.68 -3.11
CA ASN A 48 -7.02 -19.62 -2.03
C ASN A 48 -5.83 -19.15 -1.16
N LEU A 49 -5.68 -17.83 -1.01
CA LEU A 49 -4.68 -17.21 -0.15
C LEU A 49 -5.30 -16.74 1.17
N GLN A 50 -4.46 -16.67 2.20
CA GLN A 50 -4.82 -16.21 3.53
C GLN A 50 -3.87 -15.11 4.00
N GLU A 51 -4.41 -14.04 4.60
CA GLU A 51 -3.59 -13.03 5.29
C GLU A 51 -3.01 -13.67 6.56
N ILE A 52 -1.68 -13.83 6.60
CA ILE A 52 -0.97 -14.43 7.75
C ILE A 52 -0.29 -13.39 8.64
N ALA A 53 -0.03 -12.20 8.11
CA ALA A 53 0.65 -11.13 8.83
C ALA A 53 0.32 -9.76 8.23
N ARG A 54 0.19 -8.76 9.10
CA ARG A 54 0.08 -7.36 8.70
C ARG A 54 1.43 -6.68 8.84
N ILE A 55 1.96 -6.19 7.72
CA ILE A 55 3.22 -5.44 7.71
C ILE A 55 2.97 -4.01 8.18
N ASN A 56 2.18 -3.25 7.43
CA ASN A 56 1.87 -1.84 7.69
C ASN A 56 0.43 -1.52 7.28
N THR A 57 -0.10 -0.39 7.76
CA THR A 57 -1.32 0.23 7.21
C THR A 57 -0.96 1.24 6.13
N SER A 58 -1.76 1.28 5.07
CA SER A 58 -1.62 2.25 3.97
C SER A 58 -2.77 3.25 3.99
N THR A 59 -2.49 4.49 3.66
CA THR A 59 -3.46 5.59 3.56
C THR A 59 -3.11 6.43 2.35
N ALA A 60 -4.11 6.88 1.60
CA ALA A 60 -3.89 7.90 0.58
C ALA A 60 -3.41 9.22 1.24
N ARG A 61 -2.44 9.89 0.61
CA ARG A 61 -1.88 11.17 1.08
C ARG A 61 -1.91 12.18 -0.07
N LEU A 62 -2.44 13.37 0.20
CA LEU A 62 -2.24 14.50 -0.68
C LEU A 62 -0.83 15.05 -0.46
N ILE A 63 -0.01 15.01 -1.50
CA ILE A 63 1.35 15.56 -1.48
C ILE A 63 1.45 16.71 -2.50
N ALA A 64 2.25 17.73 -2.16
CA ALA A 64 2.50 18.86 -3.04
C ALA A 64 4.01 19.06 -3.24
N ASN A 65 4.41 19.35 -4.47
CA ASN A 65 5.77 19.82 -4.75
C ASN A 65 6.04 21.12 -3.97
N ARG A 66 7.21 21.21 -3.32
CA ARG A 66 7.56 22.33 -2.43
C ARG A 66 7.54 23.71 -3.12
N VAL A 67 8.03 23.79 -4.36
CA VAL A 67 8.05 25.05 -5.12
C VAL A 67 6.65 25.43 -5.56
N SER A 68 5.91 24.47 -6.14
CA SER A 68 4.51 24.68 -6.51
C SER A 68 3.65 25.07 -5.31
N PHE A 69 3.89 24.50 -4.14
CA PHE A 69 3.19 24.86 -2.90
C PHE A 69 3.35 26.33 -2.53
N LYS A 70 4.57 26.88 -2.67
CA LYS A 70 4.83 28.31 -2.43
C LYS A 70 4.22 29.19 -3.52
N MET A 71 4.49 28.87 -4.78
CA MET A 71 4.10 29.72 -5.92
C MET A 71 2.60 29.69 -6.21
N LYS A 72 1.93 28.56 -5.90
CA LYS A 72 0.50 28.32 -6.16
C LYS A 72 -0.26 28.10 -4.86
N PHE A 73 0.19 28.75 -3.78
CA PHE A 73 -0.32 28.53 -2.43
C PHE A 73 -1.83 28.64 -2.36
N SER A 74 -2.41 29.74 -2.86
CA SER A 74 -3.87 29.96 -2.80
C SER A 74 -4.64 28.80 -3.43
N ARG A 75 -4.26 28.34 -4.62
CA ARG A 75 -4.94 27.24 -5.32
C ARG A 75 -4.80 25.92 -4.57
N ILE A 76 -3.61 25.61 -4.08
CA ILE A 76 -3.36 24.36 -3.36
C ILE A 76 -4.05 24.36 -2.00
N ASN A 77 -4.02 25.48 -1.27
CA ASN A 77 -4.67 25.62 0.02
C ASN A 77 -6.19 25.49 -0.10
N SER A 78 -6.81 26.05 -1.14
CA SER A 78 -8.24 25.85 -1.40
C SER A 78 -8.60 24.37 -1.60
N LEU A 79 -7.76 23.61 -2.31
CA LEU A 79 -7.96 22.17 -2.49
C LEU A 79 -7.79 21.39 -1.17
N VAL A 80 -6.79 21.76 -0.36
CA VAL A 80 -6.57 21.17 0.98
C VAL A 80 -7.78 21.40 1.88
N GLU A 81 -8.29 22.62 1.96
CA GLU A 81 -9.45 22.94 2.80
C GLU A 81 -10.73 22.27 2.30
N GLY A 82 -10.92 22.18 0.97
CA GLY A 82 -12.02 21.43 0.37
C GLY A 82 -12.00 19.95 0.79
N LEU A 83 -10.86 19.28 0.64
CA LEU A 83 -10.70 17.88 1.04
C LEU A 83 -10.88 17.68 2.55
N ARG A 84 -10.33 18.59 3.38
CA ARG A 84 -10.52 18.53 4.83
C ARG A 84 -12.00 18.63 5.23
N LYS A 85 -12.78 19.45 4.52
CA LYS A 85 -14.21 19.58 4.78
C LYS A 85 -14.98 18.31 4.42
N MET A 86 -14.68 17.68 3.28
CA MET A 86 -15.29 16.40 2.88
C MET A 86 -14.98 15.29 3.89
N LEU A 87 -13.70 15.13 4.24
CA LEU A 87 -13.26 14.10 5.19
C LEU A 87 -13.88 14.24 6.60
N LYS A 88 -14.14 15.49 7.07
CA LYS A 88 -14.84 15.72 8.35
C LYS A 88 -16.31 15.31 8.32
N ASN A 89 -16.93 15.29 7.15
CA ASN A 89 -18.33 14.95 6.97
C ASN A 89 -18.56 13.43 6.77
N GLY A 90 -17.50 12.62 6.81
CA GLY A 90 -17.62 11.16 6.70
C GLY A 90 -17.83 10.63 5.28
N GLU A 91 -17.61 11.47 4.26
CA GLU A 91 -17.60 11.08 2.84
C GLU A 91 -16.25 11.41 2.18
#